data_AF-A0A955U011-F1
#
_entry.id   AF-A0A955U011-F1
#
_cell.length_a   1.000
_cell.length_b   1.000
_cell.length_c   1.000
_cell.angle_alpha   90.00
_cell.angle_beta   90.00
_cell.angle_gamma   90.00
#
_symmetry.space_group_name_H-M   'P 1'
#
loop_
_entity.id
_entity.type
_entity.pdbx_description
1 polymer ?
#
loop_
_entity_poly.entity_id
_entity_poly.type
_entity_poly.pdbx_seq_one_letter_code
_entity_poly.pdbx_strand_id
1 'polypeptide(L)' 'MFNQIWEIYKIGKTNHLGRRKYEINLSLPESIKEIHSIRTDDPSGIEAYWHNRFKEKRRKGEWFELSTDDVKMFKRRNFM' A
#
# COMPACT_ATOMS: atom_id res chain seq x y z
N MET A 1 -12.27 -3.50 24.76
CA MET A 1 -12.30 -2.42 23.76
C MET A 1 -11.02 -2.49 22.95
N PHE A 2 -11.07 -2.88 21.68
CA PHE A 2 -9.90 -2.80 20.80
C PHE A 2 -9.77 -1.36 20.33
N ASN A 3 -8.75 -0.66 20.79
CA ASN A 3 -8.40 0.66 20.27
C ASN A 3 -7.90 0.46 18.84
N GLN A 4 -8.72 0.82 17.86
CA GLN A 4 -8.34 0.74 16.46
C GLN A 4 -7.57 2.01 16.10
N ILE A 5 -6.24 1.89 16.10
CA ILE A 5 -5.34 2.92 15.57
C ILE A 5 -5.39 2.81 14.05
N TRP A 6 -5.81 3.87 13.40
CA TRP A 6 -5.84 3.96 11.94
C TRP A 6 -4.61 4.74 11.48
N GLU A 7 -3.84 4.15 10.57
CA GLU A 7 -2.68 4.81 9.95
C GLU A 7 -2.96 5.01 8.45
N ILE A 8 -2.29 6.00 7.86
CA ILE A 8 -2.42 6.33 6.44
C ILE A 8 -1.36 5.56 5.65
N TYR A 9 -1.81 4.69 4.75
CA TYR A 9 -0.97 3.85 3.91
C TYR A 9 -1.12 4.21 2.43
N LYS A 10 -0.03 4.10 1.68
CA LYS A 10 -0.05 4.22 0.22
C LYS A 10 -0.06 2.84 -0.42
N ILE A 11 -0.95 2.63 -1.38
CA ILE A 11 -0.97 1.41 -2.21
C ILE A 11 -0.71 1.82 -3.66
N GLY A 12 0.36 1.32 -4.25
CA GLY A 12 0.65 1.54 -5.66
C GLY A 12 1.62 0.50 -6.22
N LYS A 13 1.85 0.56 -7.52
CA LYS A 13 2.78 -0.33 -8.25
C LYS A 13 4.06 0.36 -8.69
N THR A 14 5.08 -0.45 -8.96
CA THR A 14 6.33 0.01 -9.55
C THR A 14 7.08 -1.14 -10.23
N ASN A 15 7.85 -0.81 -11.27
CA ASN A 15 8.78 -1.74 -11.91
C ASN A 15 10.14 -1.79 -11.18
N HIS A 16 10.44 -0.79 -10.35
CA HIS A 16 11.72 -0.66 -9.64
C HIS A 16 11.51 -0.15 -8.22
N LEU A 17 11.32 -1.08 -7.28
CA LEU A 17 10.99 -0.79 -5.88
C LEU A 17 12.00 0.13 -5.20
N GLY A 18 13.30 -0.14 -5.35
CA GLY A 18 14.36 0.68 -4.74
C GLY A 18 14.37 2.12 -5.25
N ARG A 19 14.29 2.31 -6.57
CA ARG A 19 14.20 3.65 -7.18
C ARG A 19 12.94 4.38 -6.73
N ARG A 20 11.79 3.69 -6.71
CA ARG A 20 10.53 4.30 -6.31
C ARG A 20 10.54 4.75 -4.85
N LYS A 21 11.14 3.95 -3.96
CA LYS A 21 11.33 4.32 -2.56
C LYS A 21 12.17 5.59 -2.43
N TYR A 22 13.27 5.70 -3.18
CA TYR A 22 14.11 6.90 -3.18
C TYR A 22 13.34 8.15 -3.64
N GLU A 23 12.63 8.06 -4.78
CA GLU A 23 11.85 9.18 -5.34
C GLU A 23 10.75 9.66 -4.39
N ILE A 24 10.06 8.74 -3.72
CA ILE A 24 9.00 9.12 -2.76
C ILE A 24 9.61 9.80 -1.53
N ASN A 25 10.72 9.29 -1.00
CA ASN A 25 11.40 9.91 0.14
C ASN A 25 11.95 11.30 -0.19
N LEU A 26 12.38 11.56 -1.42
CA LEU A 26 12.79 12.89 -1.86
C LEU A 26 11.62 13.88 -1.90
N SER A 27 10.41 13.38 -2.15
CA SER A 27 9.21 14.20 -2.37
C SER A 27 8.37 14.44 -1.11
N LEU A 28 8.72 13.81 0.01
CA LEU A 28 7.97 13.88 1.26
C LEU A 28 8.85 14.42 2.39
N PRO A 29 8.30 15.22 3.31
CA PRO A 29 9.04 15.72 4.46
C PRO A 29 9.44 14.62 5.45
N GLU A 30 8.75 13.48 5.43
CA GLU A 30 8.98 12.34 6.30
C GLU A 30 9.33 11.08 5.49
N SER A 31 10.18 10.23 6.09
CA SER A 31 10.59 9.00 5.43
C SER A 31 9.48 7.96 5.41
N ILE A 32 9.19 7.39 4.23
CA ILE A 32 8.25 6.28 4.10
C ILE A 32 8.91 4.94 4.44
N LYS A 33 8.21 4.13 5.23
CA LYS A 33 8.59 2.74 5.51
C LYS A 33 7.88 1.82 4.53
N GLU A 34 8.64 0.96 3.85
CA GLU A 34 8.04 -0.13 3.09
C GLU A 34 7.44 -1.16 4.05
N ILE A 35 6.17 -1.47 3.87
CA ILE A 35 5.43 -2.41 4.73
C ILE A 35 5.36 -3.81 4.11
N HIS A 36 5.17 -3.89 2.79
CA HIS A 36 5.11 -5.12 2.02
C HIS A 36 5.18 -4.81 0.51
N SER A 37 5.69 -5.75 -0.27
CA SER A 37 5.72 -5.71 -1.73
C SER A 37 5.35 -7.09 -2.31
N ILE A 38 4.65 -7.07 -3.45
CA ILE A 38 4.21 -8.27 -4.16
C ILE A 38 4.85 -8.24 -5.55
N ARG A 39 5.56 -9.31 -5.92
CA ARG A 39 6.06 -9.52 -7.28
C ARG A 39 4.99 -10.23 -8.09
N THR A 40 4.73 -9.75 -9.30
CA THR A 40 3.70 -10.31 -10.21
C THR A 40 4.02 -9.86 -11.63
N ASP A 41 3.56 -10.60 -12.63
CA ASP A 41 3.56 -10.21 -14.05
C ASP A 41 2.44 -9.22 -14.41
N ASP A 42 1.41 -9.08 -13.56
CA ASP A 42 0.35 -8.06 -13.71
C ASP A 42 0.25 -7.09 -12.52
N PRO A 43 1.21 -6.14 -12.38
CA PRO A 43 1.15 -5.12 -11.34
C PRO A 43 -0.10 -4.24 -11.40
N SER A 44 -0.68 -4.06 -12.60
CA SER A 44 -1.85 -3.20 -12.80
C SER A 44 -3.13 -3.85 -12.28
N GLY A 45 -3.34 -5.13 -12.56
CA GLY A 45 -4.48 -5.88 -12.03
C GLY A 45 -4.43 -6.01 -10.52
N ILE A 46 -3.26 -6.31 -9.93
CA ILE A 46 -3.10 -6.40 -8.47
C ILE A 46 -3.34 -5.04 -7.79
N GLU A 47 -2.84 -3.95 -8.35
CA GLU A 47 -3.11 -2.60 -7.85
C GLU A 47 -4.62 -2.28 -7.89
N ALA A 48 -5.27 -2.52 -9.04
CA ALA A 48 -6.69 -2.28 -9.21
C ALA A 48 -7.54 -3.11 -8.22
N TYR A 49 -7.18 -4.38 -8.00
CA TYR A 49 -7.83 -5.25 -7.03
C TYR A 49 -7.81 -4.65 -5.62
N TRP A 50 -6.64 -4.22 -5.14
CA TRP A 50 -6.51 -3.68 -3.79
C TRP A 50 -7.13 -2.30 -3.64
N HIS A 51 -7.03 -1.46 -4.67
CA HIS A 51 -7.74 -0.16 -4.70
C HIS A 51 -9.25 -0.36 -4.61
N ASN A 52 -9.81 -1.33 -5.34
CA ASN A 52 -11.23 -1.63 -5.29
C ASN A 52 -11.64 -2.26 -3.95
N ARG A 53 -10.83 -3.19 -3.42
CA ARG A 53 -11.10 -3.85 -2.14
C ARG A 53 -11.10 -2.88 -0.96
N PHE A 54 -10.27 -1.84 -0.99
CA PHE A 54 -10.20 -0.82 0.06
C PHE A 54 -10.84 0.52 -0.35
N LYS A 55 -11.71 0.53 -1.36
CA LYS A 55 -12.30 1.77 -1.89
C LYS A 55 -13.00 2.64 -0.84
N GLU A 56 -13.65 2.01 0.15
CA GLU A 56 -14.36 2.69 1.24
C GLU A 56 -13.41 3.37 2.23
N LYS A 57 -12.16 2.92 2.27
CA LYS A 57 -11.08 3.43 3.11
C LYS A 57 -10.16 4.40 2.36
N ARG A 58 -10.48 4.68 1.09
CA ARG A 58 -9.66 5.53 0.22
C ARG A 58 -9.76 6.99 0.67
N ARG A 59 -8.60 7.64 0.76
CA ARG A 59 -8.44 9.07 0.95
C ARG A 59 -8.07 9.69 -0.40
N LYS A 60 -7.28 10.77 -0.43
CA LYS A 60 -6.90 11.44 -1.68
C LYS A 60 -5.90 10.58 -2.48
N GLY A 61 -6.15 10.39 -3.77
CA GLY A 61 -5.22 9.70 -4.66
C GLY A 61 -5.05 8.22 -4.31
N GLU A 62 -3.83 7.81 -3.94
CA GLU A 62 -3.45 6.42 -3.66
C GLU A 62 -3.28 6.14 -2.15
N TRP A 63 -3.81 7.02 -1.31
CA TRP A 63 -3.71 6.93 0.14
C TRP A 63 -4.98 6.31 0.75
N PHE A 64 -4.83 5.46 1.75
CA PHE A 64 -5.90 4.69 2.39
C PHE A 64 -5.74 4.70 3.90
N GLU A 65 -6.85 4.76 4.61
CA GLU A 65 -6.89 4.63 6.07
C GLU A 65 -7.12 3.16 6.43
N LEU A 66 -6.03 2.43 6.70
CA LEU A 66 -6.08 0.98 6.90
C LEU A 66 -5.94 0.62 8.36
N SER A 67 -6.68 -0.42 8.75
CA SER A 67 -6.53 -1.06 10.06
C SER A 67 -5.38 -2.05 10.05
N THR A 68 -4.97 -2.50 11.24
CA THR A 68 -3.98 -3.58 11.38
C THR A 68 -4.44 -4.88 10.72
N ASP A 69 -5.75 -5.16 10.66
CA ASP A 69 -6.28 -6.35 9.97
C ASP A 69 -6.18 -6.22 8.45
N ASP A 70 -6.47 -5.03 7.90
CA ASP A 70 -6.30 -4.75 6.47
C ASP A 70 -4.85 -4.96 6.02
N VAL A 71 -3.90 -4.48 6.82
CA VAL A 71 -2.46 -4.66 6.56
C VAL A 71 -2.07 -6.14 6.63
N LYS A 72 -2.63 -6.91 7.58
CA LYS A 72 -2.42 -8.37 7.65
C LYS A 72 -2.99 -9.07 6.42
N MET A 73 -4.18 -8.68 5.95
CA MET A 73 -4.80 -9.23 4.74
C MET A 73 -3.95 -8.95 3.50
N PHE A 74 -3.38 -7.75 3.39
CA PHE A 74 -2.45 -7.40 2.32
C PHE A 74 -1.18 -8.28 2.37
N LYS A 75 -0.54 -8.40 3.54
CA LYS A 75 0.69 -9.17 3.75
C LYS A 75 0.56 -10.68 3.52
N ARG A 76 -0.63 -11.25 3.75
CA ARG A 76 -0.88 -12.69 3.58
C ARG A 76 -0.94 -13.12 2.12
N ARG A 77 -1.01 -12.16 1.19
CA ARG A 77 -1.26 -12.44 -0.21
C ARG A 77 0.07 -12.70 -0.94
N ASN A 78 0.29 -13.95 -1.32
CA ASN A 78 1.32 -14.33 -2.29
C ASN A 78 0.65 -14.46 -3.65
N PHE A 79 0.91 -13.53 -4.57
CA PHE A 79 0.64 -13.74 -5.99
C PHE A 79 1.95 -14.20 -6.65
N MET A 80 1.86 -15.23 -7.48
CA MET A 80 2.95 -15.72 -8.33
C MET A 80 2.98 -14.94 -9.63
#